data_AF-A0A349B178-F1
#
_entry.id   AF-A0A349B178-F1
#
_cell.length_a   1.000
_cell.length_b   1.000
_cell.length_c   1.000
_cell.angle_alpha   90.00
_cell.angle_beta   90.00
_cell.angle_gamma   90.00
#
_symmetry.space_group_name_H-M   'P 1'
#
loop_
_entity.id
_entity.type
_entity.pdbx_description
1 polymer ?
#
loop_
_entity_poly.entity_id
_entity_poly.type
_entity_poly.pdbx_seq_one_letter_code
_entity_poly.pdbx_strand_id
1 'polypeptide(L)'
;MSDEVDVAGFARSFEAFLERFREALPPRSSTLRRLAADHLGMDPSGLPSFTERLDASEHANLQLALDALLSSQDGWSLLGLPAELHHFGGFSLASILGGRFHGPSEPCAPEFVRVPVDVDRTHPCLRLGVYLLSFDEAPLVVLVGFSEGHGPRPGLLLDVVAAEPDDAAAFVARIRELMHEHNVFRGKVLSFGFTEWGGFGISFHSLPAIRRDSVVLPEADLDAIERHTIGVSRNAGALLAAGRHLKRGLLLYGPPGTGKTLSVMYLCGQLPGRTTLLLSGPGAGALGQAAAIARSLQPSMVVLEDVDLVAMERTMPGMGTNPLLFQLLNEMDGLSDDADVVFVLTTNRVDLLEPALAARPGRIDQAVEVGLPDGDCRARLLDLYLRDTDFDGGDLTGLVDATEGVTASFVKELVRRAVLVAALERGREPDDSSPPVTVAHLDSALDDLLHHSAPILRSSLGVNPGATDGADHAVVEPGGWFAYAPNTGQTFPG
;
A
#
# COMPACT_ATOMS: atom_id res chain seq x y z
N MET A 1 12.66 46.98 44.67
CA MET A 1 11.29 46.44 44.72
C MET A 1 10.94 46.09 43.30
N SER A 2 10.99 44.81 42.95
CA SER A 2 10.59 44.34 41.62
C SER A 2 9.09 44.51 41.51
N ASP A 3 8.63 45.19 40.46
CA ASP A 3 7.26 45.12 39.98
C ASP A 3 7.01 43.66 39.58
N GLU A 4 6.56 42.86 40.54
CA GLU A 4 6.04 41.54 40.27
C GLU A 4 4.67 41.78 39.64
N VAL A 5 4.66 41.79 38.30
CA VAL A 5 3.43 41.91 37.50
C VAL A 5 2.42 40.93 38.08
N ASP A 6 1.27 41.42 38.55
CA ASP A 6 0.17 40.60 39.03
C ASP A 6 -0.44 39.83 37.86
N VAL A 7 0.23 38.74 37.49
CA VAL A 7 -0.16 37.87 36.37
C VAL A 7 -1.57 37.32 36.60
N ALA A 8 -1.95 37.07 37.86
CA ALA A 8 -3.28 36.58 38.20
C ALA A 8 -4.37 37.67 38.01
N GLY A 9 -4.06 38.92 38.37
CA GLY A 9 -4.92 40.08 38.11
C GLY A 9 -5.06 40.39 36.62
N PHE A 10 -3.97 40.28 35.86
CA PHE A 10 -3.99 40.40 34.41
C PHE A 10 -4.83 39.28 33.78
N ALA A 11 -4.63 38.02 34.18
CA ALA A 11 -5.39 36.88 33.67
C ALA A 11 -6.90 37.03 33.92
N ARG A 12 -7.32 37.41 35.14
CA ARG A 12 -8.74 37.67 35.44
C ARG A 12 -9.31 38.84 34.65
N SER A 13 -8.52 39.90 34.47
CA SER A 13 -8.95 41.08 33.70
C SER A 13 -9.05 40.76 32.21
N PHE A 14 -8.14 39.92 31.70
CA PHE A 14 -8.13 39.46 30.32
C PHE A 14 -9.28 38.48 30.06
N GLU A 15 -9.55 37.54 30.95
CA GLU A 15 -10.75 36.68 30.89
C GLU A 15 -12.02 37.52 30.92
N ALA A 16 -12.16 38.45 31.87
CA ALA A 16 -13.32 39.32 31.96
C ALA A 16 -13.48 40.23 30.72
N PHE A 17 -12.35 40.66 30.13
CA PHE A 17 -12.35 41.38 28.86
C PHE A 17 -12.82 40.49 27.72
N LEU A 18 -12.30 39.27 27.59
CA LEU A 18 -12.72 38.32 26.55
C LEU A 18 -14.20 37.95 26.69
N GLU A 19 -14.70 37.74 27.92
CA GLU A 19 -16.11 37.49 28.23
C GLU A 19 -16.98 38.67 27.74
N ARG A 20 -16.66 39.90 28.18
CA ARG A 20 -17.39 41.11 27.78
C ARG A 20 -17.26 41.42 26.30
N PHE A 21 -16.11 41.15 25.69
CA PHE A 21 -15.89 41.33 24.27
C PHE A 21 -16.74 40.36 23.45
N ARG A 22 -16.88 39.10 23.92
CA ARG A 22 -17.78 38.11 23.33
C ARG A 22 -19.25 38.51 23.48
N GLU A 23 -19.66 39.03 24.65
CA GLU A 23 -21.01 39.53 24.89
C GLU A 23 -21.35 40.80 24.09
N ALA A 24 -20.36 41.65 23.84
CA ALA A 24 -20.50 42.90 23.08
C ALA A 24 -20.50 42.69 21.56
N LEU A 25 -20.02 41.53 21.08
CA LEU A 25 -20.19 41.15 19.69
C LEU A 25 -21.67 40.80 19.47
N PRO A 26 -22.37 41.44 18.50
CA PRO A 26 -23.72 41.01 18.16
C PRO A 26 -23.69 39.51 17.81
N PRO A 27 -24.72 38.72 18.17
CA PRO A 27 -24.79 37.33 17.75
C PRO A 27 -24.68 37.33 16.23
N ARG A 28 -23.56 36.84 15.70
CA ARG A 28 -23.32 36.82 14.27
C ARG A 28 -24.29 35.79 13.68
N SER A 29 -25.36 36.25 13.05
CA SER A 29 -26.15 35.38 12.18
C SER A 29 -25.29 35.12 10.94
N SER A 30 -24.50 34.05 10.95
CA SER A 30 -23.87 33.61 9.70
C SER A 30 -24.96 33.19 8.72
N THR A 31 -24.74 33.40 7.43
CA THR A 31 -25.70 32.95 6.40
C THR A 31 -25.96 31.46 6.53
N LEU A 32 -24.92 30.69 6.86
CA LEU A 32 -25.01 29.25 7.15
C LEU A 32 -25.97 28.95 8.30
N ARG A 33 -25.88 29.66 9.43
CA ARG A 33 -26.77 29.43 10.58
C ARG A 33 -28.22 29.70 10.21
N ARG A 34 -28.49 30.77 9.45
CA ARG A 34 -29.85 31.08 8.99
C ARG A 34 -30.40 29.98 8.07
N LEU A 35 -29.62 29.58 7.07
CA LEU A 35 -30.03 28.50 6.14
C LEU A 35 -30.26 27.18 6.88
N ALA A 36 -29.41 26.83 7.84
CA ALA A 36 -29.58 25.65 8.69
C ALA A 36 -30.86 25.75 9.55
N ALA A 37 -31.13 26.91 10.17
CA ALA A 37 -32.32 27.12 10.98
C ALA A 37 -33.61 27.05 10.13
N ASP A 38 -33.58 27.63 8.92
CA ASP A 38 -34.70 27.57 7.98
C ASP A 38 -34.97 26.12 7.53
N HIS A 39 -33.92 25.33 7.28
CA HIS A 39 -34.02 23.91 6.89
C HIS A 39 -34.52 23.02 8.03
N LEU A 40 -33.99 23.21 9.25
CA LEU A 40 -34.37 22.44 10.43
C LEU A 40 -35.73 22.86 11.02
N GLY A 41 -36.21 24.06 10.69
CA GLY A 41 -37.41 24.64 11.28
C GLY A 41 -37.25 25.07 12.74
N MET A 42 -36.02 25.16 13.27
CA MET A 42 -35.71 25.50 14.66
C MET A 42 -34.31 26.11 14.81
N ASP A 43 -34.00 26.72 15.96
CA ASP A 43 -32.65 27.28 16.22
C ASP A 43 -31.63 26.15 16.44
N PRO A 44 -30.58 26.03 15.60
CA PRO A 44 -29.61 24.95 15.70
C PRO A 44 -28.62 25.10 16.88
N SER A 45 -28.63 26.22 17.61
CA SER A 45 -27.63 26.53 18.65
C SER A 45 -27.59 25.54 19.82
N GLY A 46 -28.72 24.90 20.11
CA GLY A 46 -28.88 23.92 21.18
C GLY A 46 -28.94 22.46 20.72
N LEU A 47 -28.79 22.20 19.41
CA LEU A 47 -28.93 20.85 18.86
C LEU A 47 -27.66 20.01 19.09
N PRO A 48 -27.83 18.69 19.31
CA PRO A 48 -26.70 17.77 19.38
C PRO A 48 -26.00 17.67 18.01
N SER A 49 -24.68 17.52 18.02
CA SER A 49 -23.91 17.14 16.84
C SER A 49 -23.26 15.78 17.05
N PHE A 50 -23.34 14.93 16.03
CA PHE A 50 -22.73 13.61 15.99
C PHE A 50 -21.55 13.65 15.02
N THR A 51 -20.34 13.50 15.56
CA THR A 51 -19.12 13.57 14.78
C THR A 51 -18.52 12.18 14.58
N GLU A 52 -18.48 11.77 13.32
CA GLU A 52 -17.82 10.55 12.86
C GLU A 52 -16.45 10.92 12.24
N ARG A 53 -15.40 10.19 12.63
CA ARG A 53 -14.04 10.39 12.12
C ARG A 53 -13.62 9.18 11.29
N LEU A 54 -13.24 9.45 10.06
CA LEU A 54 -12.82 8.45 9.08
C LEU A 54 -11.35 8.65 8.71
N ASP A 55 -10.70 7.59 8.23
CA ASP A 55 -9.37 7.71 7.64
C ASP A 55 -9.44 8.56 6.36
N ALA A 56 -8.41 9.34 6.07
CA ALA A 56 -8.37 10.17 4.87
C ALA A 56 -8.50 9.36 3.57
N SER A 57 -8.09 8.09 3.56
CA SER A 57 -8.26 7.20 2.42
C SER A 57 -9.72 6.86 2.10
N GLU A 58 -10.65 7.05 3.06
CA GLU A 58 -12.08 6.79 2.87
C GLU A 58 -12.82 7.93 2.14
N HIS A 59 -12.11 8.99 1.71
CA HIS A 59 -12.75 10.17 1.09
C HIS A 59 -13.61 9.83 -0.13
N ALA A 60 -13.10 8.98 -1.02
CA ALA A 60 -13.85 8.53 -2.18
C ALA A 60 -15.05 7.65 -1.79
N ASN A 61 -14.88 6.76 -0.81
CA ASN A 61 -15.96 5.89 -0.34
C ASN A 61 -17.09 6.70 0.30
N LEU A 62 -16.75 7.71 1.12
CA LEU A 62 -17.73 8.62 1.70
C LEU A 62 -18.48 9.40 0.61
N GLN A 63 -17.76 9.95 -0.37
CA GLN A 63 -18.40 10.68 -1.45
C GLN A 63 -19.37 9.80 -2.24
N LEU A 64 -18.95 8.59 -2.61
CA LEU A 64 -19.81 7.65 -3.34
C LEU A 64 -21.03 7.22 -2.53
N ALA A 65 -20.89 7.07 -1.21
CA ALA A 65 -22.00 6.78 -0.32
C ALA A 65 -23.02 7.93 -0.27
N LEU A 66 -22.54 9.17 -0.16
CA LEU A 66 -23.38 10.36 -0.21
C LEU A 66 -24.06 10.49 -1.58
N ASP A 67 -23.34 10.30 -2.68
CA ASP A 67 -23.90 10.37 -4.03
C ASP A 67 -24.98 9.30 -4.23
N ALA A 68 -24.75 8.07 -3.77
CA ALA A 68 -25.72 6.98 -3.82
C ALA A 68 -26.99 7.33 -3.03
N LEU A 69 -26.84 7.81 -1.80
CA LEU A 69 -27.98 8.22 -0.96
C LEU A 69 -28.80 9.34 -1.63
N LEU A 70 -28.10 10.41 -2.06
CA LEU A 70 -28.71 11.62 -2.61
C LEU A 70 -29.29 11.42 -4.00
N SER A 71 -28.84 10.42 -4.77
CA SER A 71 -29.39 10.10 -6.09
C SER A 71 -30.87 9.68 -6.04
N SER A 72 -31.33 9.21 -4.88
CA SER A 72 -32.70 8.74 -4.64
C SER A 72 -33.61 9.79 -3.99
N GLN A 73 -33.09 10.99 -3.73
CA GLN A 73 -33.77 12.03 -2.96
C GLN A 73 -33.77 13.38 -3.69
N ASP A 74 -34.90 14.07 -3.60
CA ASP A 74 -35.02 15.46 -4.02
C ASP A 74 -34.94 16.41 -2.80
N GLY A 75 -34.71 17.70 -3.04
CA GLY A 75 -34.85 18.73 -2.00
C GLY A 75 -33.63 18.90 -1.08
N TRP A 76 -32.49 18.30 -1.40
CA TRP A 76 -31.23 18.60 -0.72
C TRP A 76 -30.50 19.78 -1.37
N SER A 77 -29.59 20.42 -0.62
CA SER A 77 -28.68 21.44 -1.14
C SER A 77 -27.28 21.30 -0.56
N LEU A 78 -26.27 21.75 -1.29
CA LEU A 78 -24.87 21.72 -0.88
C LEU A 78 -24.30 23.13 -0.85
N LEU A 79 -23.69 23.47 0.29
CA LEU A 79 -23.02 24.74 0.54
C LEU A 79 -21.52 24.47 0.72
N GLY A 80 -20.66 25.15 -0.05
CA GLY A 80 -19.22 25.12 0.20
C GLY A 80 -18.85 25.94 1.43
N LEU A 81 -17.74 25.61 2.10
CA LEU A 81 -17.13 26.48 3.10
C LEU A 81 -15.71 26.89 2.67
N PRO A 82 -15.21 28.05 3.13
CA PRO A 82 -13.89 28.55 2.74
C PRO A 82 -12.77 27.59 3.15
N ALA A 83 -11.86 27.29 2.23
CA ALA A 83 -10.74 26.37 2.45
C ALA A 83 -9.80 26.83 3.58
N GLU A 84 -9.77 28.13 3.89
CA GLU A 84 -9.01 28.72 4.99
C GLU A 84 -9.45 28.16 6.35
N LEU A 85 -10.69 27.69 6.47
CA LEU A 85 -11.26 27.14 7.70
C LEU A 85 -10.46 25.93 8.24
N HIS A 86 -9.77 25.19 7.37
CA HIS A 86 -8.87 24.10 7.79
C HIS A 86 -7.68 24.59 8.65
N HIS A 87 -7.21 25.83 8.44
CA HIS A 87 -6.08 26.42 9.19
C HIS A 87 -6.45 26.84 10.62
N PHE A 88 -7.75 26.85 10.95
CA PHE A 88 -8.23 27.31 12.26
C PHE A 88 -8.27 26.21 13.34
N GLY A 89 -7.81 24.98 13.03
CA GLY A 89 -7.56 23.91 13.99
C GLY A 89 -8.68 23.66 15.01
N GLY A 90 -9.60 22.73 14.74
CA GLY A 90 -10.62 22.32 15.72
C GLY A 90 -11.94 23.10 15.64
N PHE A 91 -12.54 23.19 14.45
CA PHE A 91 -13.94 23.59 14.30
C PHE A 91 -14.86 22.37 14.36
N SER A 92 -16.14 22.61 14.66
CA SER A 92 -17.22 21.64 14.57
C SER A 92 -18.47 22.31 14.01
N LEU A 93 -19.38 21.55 13.42
CA LEU A 93 -20.64 22.08 12.92
C LEU A 93 -21.43 22.73 14.07
N ALA A 94 -21.47 22.11 15.26
CA ALA A 94 -22.12 22.70 16.44
C ALA A 94 -21.50 24.04 16.89
N SER A 95 -20.18 24.22 16.80
CA SER A 95 -19.54 25.49 17.16
C SER A 95 -19.81 26.59 16.13
N ILE A 96 -19.88 26.22 14.85
CA ILE A 96 -20.26 27.12 13.74
C ILE A 96 -21.72 27.54 13.87
N LEU A 97 -22.65 26.58 14.00
CA LEU A 97 -24.09 26.85 14.09
C LEU A 97 -24.47 27.52 15.42
N GLY A 98 -23.77 27.22 16.51
CA GLY A 98 -23.95 27.86 17.81
C GLY A 98 -23.36 29.26 17.92
N GLY A 99 -22.72 29.79 16.86
CA GLY A 99 -22.12 31.13 16.86
C GLY A 99 -20.88 31.27 17.76
N ARG A 100 -20.29 30.16 18.20
CA ARG A 100 -19.08 30.12 19.04
C ARG A 100 -17.79 30.10 18.22
N PHE A 101 -17.88 29.80 16.93
CA PHE A 101 -16.75 29.79 16.01
C PHE A 101 -16.47 31.19 15.44
N HIS A 102 -15.21 31.61 15.46
CA HIS A 102 -14.79 32.98 15.11
C HIS A 102 -14.02 33.06 13.78
N GLY A 103 -13.88 31.95 13.06
CA GLY A 103 -13.24 31.88 11.74
C GLY A 103 -14.21 32.08 10.56
N PRO A 104 -13.71 31.97 9.31
CA PRO A 104 -14.48 32.21 8.09
C PRO A 104 -15.53 31.11 7.87
N SER A 105 -16.80 31.39 8.20
CA SER A 105 -17.90 30.40 8.15
C SER A 105 -19.05 30.80 7.21
N GLU A 106 -18.83 31.83 6.38
CA GLU A 106 -19.81 32.21 5.36
C GLU A 106 -19.77 31.21 4.19
N PRO A 107 -20.93 30.70 3.75
CA PRO A 107 -21.01 29.79 2.61
C PRO A 107 -20.39 30.36 1.33
N CYS A 108 -19.72 29.50 0.58
CA CYS A 108 -19.18 29.78 -0.75
C CYS A 108 -19.59 28.67 -1.75
N ALA A 109 -19.08 28.75 -2.97
CA ALA A 109 -19.25 27.67 -3.94
C ALA A 109 -18.50 26.41 -3.47
N PRO A 110 -19.10 25.21 -3.60
CA PRO A 110 -18.45 23.97 -3.19
C PRO A 110 -17.21 23.68 -4.04
N GLU A 111 -16.11 23.34 -3.37
CA GLU A 111 -14.86 22.94 -4.00
C GLU A 111 -14.69 21.41 -3.95
N PHE A 112 -14.20 20.84 -5.05
CA PHE A 112 -13.97 19.40 -5.19
C PHE A 112 -12.51 19.11 -5.48
N VAL A 113 -12.00 18.03 -4.90
CA VAL A 113 -10.68 17.46 -5.19
C VAL A 113 -10.85 16.13 -5.91
N ARG A 114 -9.93 15.79 -6.81
CA ARG A 114 -9.96 14.50 -7.51
C ARG A 114 -9.22 13.46 -6.68
N VAL A 115 -9.94 12.44 -6.23
CA VAL A 115 -9.39 11.33 -5.43
C VAL A 115 -9.25 10.09 -6.30
N PRO A 116 -8.11 9.39 -6.32
CA PRO A 116 -7.97 8.13 -7.04
C PRO A 116 -8.99 7.08 -6.56
N VAL A 117 -9.63 6.42 -7.52
CA VAL A 117 -10.57 5.30 -7.29
C VAL A 117 -10.23 4.06 -8.12
N ASP A 118 -9.22 4.19 -8.98
CA ASP A 118 -8.62 3.15 -9.81
C ASP A 118 -7.24 3.64 -10.28
N VAL A 119 -6.52 2.82 -11.05
CA VAL A 119 -5.19 3.19 -11.61
C VAL A 119 -5.27 4.49 -12.44
N ASP A 120 -6.22 4.56 -13.37
CA ASP A 120 -6.37 5.70 -14.28
C ASP A 120 -7.68 6.48 -14.07
N ARG A 121 -8.35 6.24 -12.94
CA ARG A 121 -9.66 6.87 -12.64
C ARG A 121 -9.63 7.60 -11.31
N THR A 122 -10.21 8.78 -11.33
CA THR A 122 -10.40 9.61 -10.13
C THR A 122 -11.85 10.05 -10.02
N HIS A 123 -12.32 10.24 -8.80
CA HIS A 123 -13.67 10.70 -8.47
C HIS A 123 -13.61 12.11 -7.84
N PRO A 124 -14.46 13.06 -8.26
CA PRO A 124 -14.56 14.36 -7.60
C PRO A 124 -15.16 14.18 -6.21
N CYS A 125 -14.45 14.60 -5.17
CA CYS A 125 -14.88 14.48 -3.78
C CYS A 125 -14.88 15.85 -3.13
N LEU A 126 -15.93 16.15 -2.37
CA LEU A 126 -16.12 17.43 -1.70
C LEU A 126 -14.96 17.68 -0.75
N ARG A 127 -14.29 18.82 -0.90
CA ARG A 127 -13.15 19.21 -0.04
C ARG A 127 -13.64 19.62 1.35
N LEU A 128 -14.61 20.52 1.39
CA LEU A 128 -15.23 21.03 2.62
C LEU A 128 -16.59 21.65 2.28
N GLY A 129 -17.63 21.23 2.98
CA GLY A 129 -18.96 21.77 2.77
C GLY A 129 -20.01 21.22 3.72
N VAL A 130 -21.22 21.74 3.59
CA VAL A 130 -22.40 21.39 4.38
C VAL A 130 -23.54 21.02 3.44
N TYR A 131 -24.07 19.82 3.61
CA TYR A 131 -25.33 19.39 3.02
C TYR A 131 -26.48 19.76 3.94
N LEU A 132 -27.54 20.33 3.35
CA LEU A 132 -28.87 20.42 3.95
C LEU A 132 -29.71 19.36 3.25
N LEU A 133 -30.08 18.30 3.96
CA LEU A 133 -30.78 17.14 3.39
C LEU A 133 -31.82 16.60 4.37
N SER A 134 -32.62 15.63 3.95
CA SER A 134 -33.52 14.89 4.83
C SER A 134 -33.20 13.40 4.78
N PHE A 135 -33.27 12.72 5.92
CA PHE A 135 -33.10 11.27 6.03
C PHE A 135 -34.25 10.72 6.87
N ASP A 136 -34.98 9.73 6.35
CA ASP A 136 -36.20 9.20 6.98
C ASP A 136 -37.16 10.31 7.45
N GLU A 137 -37.40 11.30 6.58
CA GLU A 137 -38.21 12.51 6.82
C GLU A 137 -37.64 13.51 7.83
N ALA A 138 -36.57 13.17 8.56
CA ALA A 138 -35.90 14.08 9.49
C ALA A 138 -34.95 15.04 8.75
N PRO A 139 -35.04 16.37 8.96
CA PRO A 139 -34.10 17.32 8.38
C PRO A 139 -32.75 17.24 9.09
N LEU A 140 -31.67 17.11 8.31
CA LEU A 140 -30.30 17.01 8.78
C LEU A 140 -29.41 18.10 8.16
N VAL A 141 -28.42 18.54 8.94
CA VAL A 141 -27.32 19.37 8.48
C VAL A 141 -26.03 18.57 8.61
N VAL A 142 -25.37 18.28 7.49
CA VAL A 142 -24.26 17.33 7.42
C VAL A 142 -23.02 18.04 6.89
N LEU A 143 -22.00 18.20 7.71
CA LEU A 143 -20.70 18.74 7.32
C LEU A 143 -19.75 17.61 6.92
N VAL A 144 -19.11 17.78 5.76
CA VAL A 144 -17.99 16.95 5.31
C VAL A 144 -16.75 17.83 5.24
N GLY A 145 -15.63 17.36 5.79
CA GLY A 145 -14.38 18.10 5.75
C GLY A 145 -13.19 17.31 6.26
N PHE A 146 -12.10 18.03 6.51
CA PHE A 146 -10.87 17.45 7.07
C PHE A 146 -10.51 18.17 8.36
N SER A 147 -10.12 17.39 9.37
CA SER A 147 -9.64 17.88 10.64
C SER A 147 -8.16 17.55 10.80
N GLU A 148 -7.35 18.58 11.03
CA GLU A 148 -6.01 18.44 11.59
C GLU A 148 -6.13 18.17 13.09
N GLY A 149 -6.46 16.92 13.46
CA GLY A 149 -6.35 16.50 14.85
C GLY A 149 -4.88 16.51 15.31
N HIS A 150 -4.64 16.43 16.62
CA HIS A 150 -3.30 16.26 17.22
C HIS A 150 -2.66 14.87 16.91
N GLY A 151 -3.15 14.16 15.88
CA GLY A 151 -2.65 12.88 15.41
C GLY A 151 -1.70 13.03 14.22
N PRO A 152 -0.96 11.97 13.86
CA PRO A 152 0.05 12.03 12.80
C PRO A 152 -0.51 12.19 11.37
N ARG A 153 -1.83 12.16 11.18
CA ARG A 153 -2.49 12.28 9.86
C ARG A 153 -3.78 13.09 9.96
N PRO A 154 -4.11 13.95 8.98
CA PRO A 154 -5.41 14.59 8.90
C PRO A 154 -6.49 13.53 8.73
N GLY A 155 -7.59 13.66 9.49
CA GLY A 155 -8.74 12.75 9.42
C GLY A 155 -9.89 13.36 8.63
N LEU A 156 -10.63 12.52 7.91
CA LEU A 156 -11.89 12.91 7.27
C LEU A 156 -12.98 13.02 8.35
N LEU A 157 -13.79 14.07 8.26
CA LEU A 157 -14.79 14.45 9.24
C LEU A 157 -16.18 14.40 8.60
N LEU A 158 -17.10 13.69 9.24
CA LEU A 158 -18.53 13.73 8.96
C LEU A 158 -19.25 14.17 10.24
N ASP A 159 -19.74 15.40 10.27
CA ASP A 159 -20.42 15.97 11.45
C ASP A 159 -21.90 16.22 11.13
N VAL A 160 -22.80 15.63 11.90
CA VAL A 160 -24.23 15.59 11.62
C VAL A 160 -24.99 16.29 12.74
N VAL A 161 -25.78 17.30 12.39
CA VAL A 161 -26.71 17.97 13.32
C VAL A 161 -28.13 17.61 12.93
N ALA A 162 -28.88 17.14 13.93
CA ALA A 162 -30.27 16.70 13.83
C ALA A 162 -31.05 17.19 15.06
N ALA A 163 -32.38 17.21 14.96
CA ALA A 163 -33.24 17.49 16.11
C ALA A 163 -33.13 16.39 17.18
N GLU A 164 -33.24 15.13 16.75
CA GLU A 164 -33.07 13.96 17.61
C GLU A 164 -31.72 13.27 17.36
N PRO A 165 -30.96 12.88 18.41
CA PRO A 165 -29.68 12.18 18.26
C PRO A 165 -29.77 10.87 17.46
N ASP A 166 -30.89 10.17 17.57
CA ASP A 166 -31.10 8.87 16.93
C ASP A 166 -31.14 9.00 15.39
N ASP A 167 -31.67 10.11 14.86
CA ASP A 167 -31.71 10.38 13.41
C ASP A 167 -30.29 10.55 12.84
N ALA A 168 -29.43 11.28 13.57
CA ALA A 168 -28.03 11.46 13.19
C ALA A 168 -27.27 10.12 13.22
N ALA A 169 -27.50 9.31 14.26
CA ALA A 169 -26.87 7.99 14.39
C ALA A 169 -27.32 7.03 13.27
N ALA A 170 -28.62 7.02 12.94
CA ALA A 170 -29.18 6.21 11.86
C ALA A 170 -28.61 6.62 10.49
N PHE A 171 -28.50 7.93 10.23
CA PHE A 171 -27.87 8.44 9.02
C PHE A 171 -26.40 8.01 8.88
N VAL A 172 -25.60 8.15 9.94
CA VAL A 172 -24.18 7.73 9.91
C VAL A 172 -24.05 6.22 9.71
N ALA A 173 -24.91 5.42 10.35
CA ALA A 173 -24.95 3.98 10.13
C ALA A 173 -25.25 3.65 8.66
N ARG A 174 -26.25 4.31 8.07
CA ARG A 174 -26.60 4.11 6.65
C ARG A 174 -25.50 4.54 5.70
N ILE A 175 -24.81 5.65 5.97
CA ILE A 175 -23.64 6.08 5.20
C ILE A 175 -22.53 5.03 5.28
N ARG A 176 -22.23 4.47 6.45
CA ARG A 176 -21.22 3.41 6.58
C ARG A 176 -21.59 2.15 5.79
N GLU A 177 -22.86 1.76 5.76
CA GLU A 177 -23.34 0.66 4.92
C GLU A 177 -23.09 0.94 3.43
N LEU A 178 -23.47 2.13 2.97
CA LEU A 178 -23.27 2.56 1.58
C LEU A 178 -21.77 2.68 1.22
N MET A 179 -20.94 3.13 2.15
CA MET A 179 -19.48 3.16 1.97
C MET A 179 -18.90 1.75 1.78
N HIS A 180 -19.46 0.75 2.46
CA HIS A 180 -19.07 -0.64 2.31
C HIS A 180 -19.58 -1.24 0.99
N GLU A 181 -20.82 -0.93 0.61
CA GLU A 181 -21.44 -1.38 -0.64
C GLU A 181 -20.69 -0.84 -1.87
N HIS A 182 -20.40 0.46 -1.87
CA HIS A 182 -19.74 1.18 -2.98
C HIS A 182 -18.22 1.31 -2.81
N ASN A 183 -17.61 0.49 -1.95
CA ASN A 183 -16.21 0.63 -1.60
C ASN A 183 -15.28 0.48 -2.83
N VAL A 184 -14.49 1.52 -3.13
CA VAL A 184 -13.63 1.58 -4.34
C VAL A 184 -12.47 0.58 -4.30
N PHE A 185 -12.12 0.10 -3.12
CA PHE A 185 -11.04 -0.87 -2.94
C PHE A 185 -11.46 -2.29 -3.30
N ARG A 186 -12.78 -2.56 -3.40
CA ARG A 186 -13.31 -3.91 -3.61
C ARG A 186 -12.80 -4.50 -4.92
N GLY A 187 -12.15 -5.66 -4.83
CA GLY A 187 -11.62 -6.37 -6.00
C GLY A 187 -10.44 -5.68 -6.67
N LYS A 188 -9.82 -4.70 -6.01
CA LYS A 188 -8.64 -3.97 -6.49
C LYS A 188 -7.36 -4.49 -5.84
N VAL A 189 -6.24 -4.15 -6.46
CA VAL A 189 -4.90 -4.41 -5.95
C VAL A 189 -4.32 -3.10 -5.46
N LEU A 190 -4.01 -3.05 -4.18
CA LEU A 190 -3.65 -1.83 -3.47
C LEU A 190 -2.29 -1.98 -2.80
N SER A 191 -1.53 -0.90 -2.69
CA SER A 191 -0.37 -0.84 -1.79
C SER A 191 -0.42 0.38 -0.89
N PHE A 192 0.33 0.31 0.21
CA PHE A 192 0.50 1.42 1.15
C PHE A 192 1.92 1.95 1.04
N GLY A 193 2.08 3.27 1.06
CA GLY A 193 3.41 3.87 1.00
C GLY A 193 3.37 5.38 0.94
N PHE A 194 4.56 5.99 0.87
CA PHE A 194 4.66 7.40 0.55
C PHE A 194 4.28 7.61 -0.91
N THR A 195 3.30 8.48 -1.13
CA THR A 195 2.91 8.85 -2.50
C THR A 195 3.97 9.78 -3.10
N GLU A 196 4.06 9.82 -4.42
CA GLU A 196 5.00 10.69 -5.16
C GLU A 196 4.81 12.18 -4.86
N TRP A 197 3.66 12.55 -4.32
CA TRP A 197 3.25 13.91 -4.00
C TRP A 197 3.46 14.28 -2.52
N GLY A 198 4.06 13.37 -1.75
CA GLY A 198 4.25 13.50 -0.30
C GLY A 198 3.09 12.90 0.51
N GLY A 199 3.38 12.49 1.74
CA GLY A 199 2.40 11.85 2.63
C GLY A 199 2.22 10.36 2.38
N PHE A 200 1.76 9.64 3.40
CA PHE A 200 1.51 8.21 3.37
C PHE A 200 0.06 7.93 2.96
N GLY A 201 -0.16 7.10 1.94
CA GLY A 201 -1.49 6.82 1.40
C GLY A 201 -1.61 5.46 0.71
N ILE A 202 -2.74 5.27 0.00
CA ILE A 202 -3.08 4.06 -0.76
C ILE A 202 -2.85 4.32 -2.25
N SER A 203 -2.25 3.36 -2.96
CA SER A 203 -2.07 3.39 -4.41
C SER A 203 -2.75 2.19 -5.07
N PHE A 204 -3.38 2.40 -6.23
CA PHE A 204 -3.99 1.35 -7.04
C PHE A 204 -2.99 0.79 -8.05
N HIS A 205 -3.04 -0.52 -8.27
CA HIS A 205 -2.12 -1.22 -9.18
C HIS A 205 -2.86 -2.05 -10.22
N SER A 206 -2.32 -2.06 -11.43
CA SER A 206 -2.61 -3.08 -12.43
C SER A 206 -1.58 -4.19 -12.29
N LEU A 207 -2.03 -5.43 -12.16
CA LEU A 207 -1.11 -6.56 -12.15
C LEU A 207 -0.65 -6.88 -13.58
N PRO A 208 0.64 -7.18 -13.78
CA PRO A 208 1.09 -7.75 -15.03
C PRO A 208 0.43 -9.12 -15.25
N ALA A 209 0.11 -9.45 -16.50
CA ALA A 209 -0.41 -10.76 -16.85
C ALA A 209 0.72 -11.80 -16.78
N ILE A 210 0.83 -12.50 -15.65
CA ILE A 210 1.80 -13.58 -15.45
C ILE A 210 1.14 -14.90 -15.79
N ARG A 211 1.72 -15.62 -16.75
CA ARG A 211 1.26 -16.94 -17.15
C ARG A 211 1.81 -18.00 -16.20
N ARG A 212 1.13 -19.15 -16.09
CA ARG A 212 1.59 -20.26 -15.24
C ARG A 212 2.97 -20.76 -15.65
N ASP A 213 3.26 -20.83 -16.96
CA ASP A 213 4.56 -21.27 -17.48
C ASP A 213 5.70 -20.28 -17.19
N SER A 214 5.38 -19.03 -16.80
CA SER A 214 6.37 -18.05 -16.35
C SER A 214 6.80 -18.26 -14.90
N VAL A 215 6.04 -19.01 -14.09
CA VAL A 215 6.41 -19.37 -12.72
C VAL A 215 7.13 -20.71 -12.73
N VAL A 216 8.46 -20.64 -12.80
CA VAL A 216 9.31 -21.83 -12.87
C VAL A 216 9.68 -22.30 -11.46
N LEU A 217 8.97 -23.31 -10.99
CA LEU A 217 9.21 -24.06 -9.76
C LEU A 217 9.10 -25.56 -10.06
N PRO A 218 9.59 -26.43 -9.16
CA PRO A 218 9.22 -27.85 -9.19
C PRO A 218 7.69 -27.99 -9.20
N GLU A 219 7.14 -28.84 -10.07
CA GLU A 219 5.68 -28.94 -10.27
C GLU A 219 4.94 -29.27 -8.98
N ALA A 220 5.53 -30.10 -8.10
CA ALA A 220 4.94 -30.44 -6.81
C ALA A 220 4.75 -29.21 -5.90
N ASP A 221 5.71 -28.28 -5.92
CA ASP A 221 5.68 -27.06 -5.10
C ASP A 221 4.66 -26.07 -5.65
N LEU A 222 4.65 -25.85 -6.97
CA LEU A 222 3.66 -24.98 -7.61
C LEU A 222 2.23 -25.52 -7.40
N ASP A 223 2.02 -26.83 -7.56
CA ASP A 223 0.72 -27.46 -7.31
C ASP A 223 0.28 -27.33 -5.86
N ALA A 224 1.21 -27.43 -4.89
CA ALA A 224 0.91 -27.21 -3.48
C ALA A 224 0.47 -25.76 -3.23
N ILE A 225 1.20 -24.78 -3.79
CA ILE A 225 0.85 -23.36 -3.71
C ILE A 225 -0.54 -23.10 -4.32
N GLU A 226 -0.80 -23.58 -5.54
CA GLU A 226 -2.07 -23.35 -6.24
C GLU A 226 -3.25 -24.00 -5.51
N ARG A 227 -3.10 -25.25 -5.05
CA ARG A 227 -4.13 -25.95 -4.27
C ARG A 227 -4.45 -25.20 -2.98
N HIS A 228 -3.41 -24.72 -2.29
CA HIS A 228 -3.51 -23.92 -1.07
C HIS A 228 -3.81 -22.44 -1.30
N THR A 229 -4.18 -22.02 -2.49
CA THR A 229 -4.61 -20.62 -2.72
C THR A 229 -5.83 -20.64 -3.63
N ILE A 230 -5.58 -20.74 -4.93
CA ILE A 230 -6.55 -20.79 -6.02
C ILE A 230 -7.57 -21.91 -5.81
N GLY A 231 -7.11 -23.12 -5.49
CA GLY A 231 -7.95 -24.31 -5.35
C GLY A 231 -9.04 -24.12 -4.30
N VAL A 232 -8.70 -23.67 -3.11
CA VAL A 232 -9.69 -23.42 -2.05
C VAL A 232 -10.53 -22.18 -2.29
N SER A 233 -9.98 -21.11 -2.87
CA SER A 233 -10.82 -19.95 -3.23
C SER A 233 -11.93 -20.36 -4.21
N ARG A 234 -11.61 -21.20 -5.21
CA ARG A 234 -12.61 -21.76 -6.15
C ARG A 234 -13.63 -22.70 -5.47
N ASN A 235 -13.28 -23.29 -4.32
CA ASN A 235 -14.11 -24.25 -3.60
C ASN A 235 -14.63 -23.70 -2.26
N ALA A 236 -14.58 -22.39 -2.06
CA ALA A 236 -14.90 -21.73 -0.78
C ALA A 236 -16.29 -22.12 -0.25
N GLY A 237 -17.31 -22.07 -1.10
CA GLY A 237 -18.68 -22.43 -0.71
C GLY A 237 -18.83 -23.89 -0.25
N ALA A 238 -18.15 -24.82 -0.91
CA ALA A 238 -18.17 -26.24 -0.54
C ALA A 238 -17.45 -26.49 0.80
N LEU A 239 -16.36 -25.77 1.05
CA LEU A 239 -15.60 -25.86 2.29
C LEU A 239 -16.38 -25.31 3.48
N LEU A 240 -17.01 -24.14 3.32
CA LEU A 240 -17.90 -23.56 4.33
C LEU A 240 -19.08 -24.49 4.64
N ALA A 241 -19.71 -25.07 3.61
CA ALA A 241 -20.79 -26.05 3.79
C ALA A 241 -20.33 -27.32 4.53
N ALA A 242 -19.04 -27.67 4.44
CA ALA A 242 -18.41 -28.76 5.16
C ALA A 242 -17.86 -28.35 6.55
N GLY A 243 -18.13 -27.12 7.01
CA GLY A 243 -17.66 -26.59 8.28
C GLY A 243 -16.14 -26.36 8.33
N ARG A 244 -15.50 -26.07 7.20
CA ARG A 244 -14.06 -25.79 7.10
C ARG A 244 -13.81 -24.30 6.97
N HIS A 245 -12.79 -23.82 7.67
CA HIS A 245 -12.38 -22.41 7.62
C HIS A 245 -11.73 -22.07 6.28
N LEU A 246 -11.87 -20.80 5.89
CA LEU A 246 -11.25 -20.26 4.67
C LEU A 246 -10.01 -19.40 4.96
N LYS A 247 -9.78 -19.03 6.23
CA LYS A 247 -8.58 -18.29 6.65
C LYS A 247 -7.34 -19.14 6.44
N ARG A 248 -6.30 -18.52 5.88
CA ARG A 248 -5.16 -19.23 5.30
C ARG A 248 -3.87 -18.44 5.46
N GLY A 249 -2.79 -19.14 5.80
CA GLY A 249 -1.43 -18.61 5.67
C GLY A 249 -0.60 -19.41 4.66
N LEU A 250 0.03 -18.70 3.73
CA LEU A 250 1.05 -19.19 2.81
C LEU A 250 2.37 -18.48 3.10
N LEU A 251 3.43 -19.24 3.39
CA LEU A 251 4.79 -18.73 3.50
C LEU A 251 5.63 -19.22 2.32
N LEU A 252 6.18 -18.28 1.56
CA LEU A 252 7.20 -18.55 0.55
C LEU A 252 8.56 -18.13 1.11
N TYR A 253 9.50 -19.05 1.23
CA TYR A 253 10.81 -18.76 1.79
C TYR A 253 11.94 -19.31 0.93
N GLY A 254 13.13 -18.74 1.02
CA GLY A 254 14.29 -19.21 0.26
C GLY A 254 15.21 -18.07 -0.15
N PRO A 255 16.33 -18.35 -0.84
CA PRO A 255 17.32 -17.34 -1.21
C PRO A 255 16.72 -16.16 -2.01
N PRO A 256 17.34 -14.96 -1.97
CA PRO A 256 16.92 -13.86 -2.84
C PRO A 256 17.10 -14.23 -4.31
N GLY A 257 16.25 -13.67 -5.19
CA GLY A 257 16.36 -13.89 -6.64
C GLY A 257 15.82 -15.22 -7.17
N THR A 258 15.11 -16.01 -6.34
CA THR A 258 14.53 -17.31 -6.74
C THR A 258 13.10 -17.24 -7.27
N GLY A 259 12.46 -16.06 -7.26
CA GLY A 259 11.13 -15.86 -7.86
C GLY A 259 9.95 -15.76 -6.90
N LYS A 260 10.18 -15.64 -5.58
CA LYS A 260 9.10 -15.48 -4.57
C LYS A 260 8.07 -14.39 -4.93
N THR A 261 8.52 -13.16 -5.20
CA THR A 261 7.65 -12.04 -5.62
C THR A 261 6.91 -12.33 -6.93
N LEU A 262 7.56 -12.98 -7.90
CA LEU A 262 6.90 -13.36 -9.15
C LEU A 262 5.74 -14.34 -8.89
N SER A 263 5.95 -15.34 -8.02
CA SER A 263 4.92 -16.29 -7.61
C SER A 263 3.76 -15.62 -6.89
N VAL A 264 4.04 -14.64 -6.02
CA VAL A 264 3.00 -13.82 -5.38
C VAL A 264 2.17 -13.08 -6.42
N MET A 265 2.82 -12.38 -7.36
CA MET A 265 2.12 -11.60 -8.39
C MET A 265 1.30 -12.50 -9.32
N TYR A 266 1.79 -13.71 -9.62
CA TYR A 266 1.03 -14.74 -10.32
C TYR A 266 -0.25 -15.10 -9.55
N LEU A 267 -0.14 -15.41 -8.26
CA LEU A 267 -1.30 -15.75 -7.44
C LEU A 267 -2.35 -14.64 -7.38
N CYS A 268 -1.90 -13.40 -7.22
CA CYS A 268 -2.78 -12.24 -7.26
C CYS A 268 -3.55 -12.16 -8.59
N GLY A 269 -2.87 -12.42 -9.71
CA GLY A 269 -3.48 -12.42 -11.05
C GLY A 269 -4.45 -13.58 -11.30
N GLN A 270 -4.26 -14.73 -10.64
CA GLN A 270 -5.14 -15.90 -10.76
C GLN A 270 -6.42 -15.83 -9.92
N LEU A 271 -6.57 -14.79 -9.09
CA LEU A 271 -7.71 -14.58 -8.19
C LEU A 271 -8.44 -13.25 -8.51
N PRO A 272 -9.01 -13.11 -9.73
CA PRO A 272 -9.66 -11.88 -10.14
C PRO A 272 -10.87 -11.55 -9.24
N GLY A 273 -11.08 -10.26 -8.97
CA GLY A 273 -12.18 -9.77 -8.13
C GLY A 273 -11.94 -9.89 -6.63
N ARG A 274 -10.82 -10.48 -6.21
CA ARG A 274 -10.38 -10.51 -4.81
C ARG A 274 -9.66 -9.20 -4.46
N THR A 275 -9.96 -8.61 -3.31
CA THR A 275 -9.27 -7.39 -2.84
C THR A 275 -7.87 -7.76 -2.36
N THR A 276 -6.83 -7.25 -2.99
CA THR A 276 -5.43 -7.59 -2.68
C THR A 276 -4.69 -6.40 -2.11
N LEU A 277 -4.04 -6.58 -0.95
CA LEU A 277 -3.26 -5.56 -0.27
C LEU A 277 -1.79 -5.96 -0.23
N LEU A 278 -0.98 -5.27 -1.02
CA LEU A 278 0.46 -5.46 -1.14
C LEU A 278 1.20 -4.57 -0.14
N LEU A 279 1.92 -5.20 0.78
CA LEU A 279 2.70 -4.54 1.82
C LEU A 279 4.17 -4.92 1.64
N SER A 280 4.99 -3.94 1.24
CA SER A 280 6.44 -4.10 1.08
C SER A 280 7.17 -2.84 1.58
N GLY A 281 8.42 -3.00 2.01
CA GLY A 281 9.27 -1.90 2.48
C GLY A 281 8.56 -1.00 3.51
N PRO A 282 8.53 0.34 3.32
CA PRO A 282 7.85 1.27 4.21
C PRO A 282 6.34 1.00 4.39
N GLY A 283 5.70 0.38 3.40
CA GLY A 283 4.28 0.05 3.41
C GLY A 283 3.89 -0.98 4.47
N ALA A 284 4.83 -1.83 4.89
CA ALA A 284 4.60 -2.86 5.89
C ALA A 284 4.13 -2.31 7.24
N GLY A 285 4.46 -1.06 7.56
CA GLY A 285 3.94 -0.37 8.76
C GLY A 285 2.42 -0.19 8.79
N ALA A 286 1.72 -0.33 7.66
CA ALA A 286 0.26 -0.24 7.56
C ALA A 286 -0.46 -1.59 7.71
N LEU A 287 0.21 -2.63 8.20
CA LEU A 287 -0.35 -3.98 8.34
C LEU A 287 -1.71 -4.01 9.06
N GLY A 288 -1.88 -3.28 10.16
CA GLY A 288 -3.17 -3.23 10.87
C GLY A 288 -4.29 -2.60 10.04
N GLN A 289 -3.99 -1.52 9.31
CA GLN A 289 -4.94 -0.88 8.40
C GLN A 289 -5.30 -1.80 7.25
N ALA A 290 -4.31 -2.47 6.66
CA ALA A 290 -4.51 -3.43 5.59
C ALA A 290 -5.36 -4.62 6.06
N ALA A 291 -5.05 -5.22 7.21
CA ALA A 291 -5.83 -6.31 7.76
C ALA A 291 -7.30 -5.92 8.05
N ALA A 292 -7.54 -4.69 8.51
CA ALA A 292 -8.90 -4.17 8.70
C ALA A 292 -9.66 -4.04 7.37
N ILE A 293 -9.03 -3.49 6.33
CA ILE A 293 -9.61 -3.41 4.98
C ILE A 293 -9.87 -4.81 4.42
N ALA A 294 -8.92 -5.73 4.57
CA ALA A 294 -9.04 -7.11 4.12
C ALA A 294 -10.22 -7.84 4.79
N ARG A 295 -10.41 -7.64 6.10
CA ARG A 295 -11.56 -8.18 6.84
C ARG A 295 -12.89 -7.63 6.36
N SER A 296 -12.95 -6.34 6.04
CA SER A 296 -14.16 -5.69 5.55
C SER A 296 -14.48 -6.13 4.11
N LEU A 297 -13.48 -6.17 3.24
CA LEU A 297 -13.70 -6.35 1.79
C LEU A 297 -13.43 -7.77 1.31
N GLN A 298 -13.81 -8.76 2.12
CA GLN A 298 -13.73 -10.17 1.75
C GLN A 298 -14.55 -10.45 0.47
N PRO A 299 -14.09 -11.36 -0.40
CA PRO A 299 -12.85 -12.14 -0.31
C PRO A 299 -11.60 -11.28 -0.52
N SER A 300 -10.54 -11.50 0.27
CA SER A 300 -9.34 -10.65 0.23
C SER A 300 -8.01 -11.40 0.41
N MET A 301 -6.91 -10.79 -0.05
CA MET A 301 -5.55 -11.29 0.10
C MET A 301 -4.67 -10.20 0.70
N VAL A 302 -3.89 -10.55 1.73
CA VAL A 302 -2.87 -9.67 2.30
C VAL A 302 -1.51 -10.26 1.97
N VAL A 303 -0.73 -9.54 1.20
CA VAL A 303 0.64 -9.91 0.84
C VAL A 303 1.59 -9.08 1.69
N LEU A 304 2.50 -9.74 2.40
CA LEU A 304 3.58 -9.09 3.12
C LEU A 304 4.92 -9.61 2.57
N GLU A 305 5.61 -8.76 1.80
CA GLU A 305 6.88 -9.11 1.19
C GLU A 305 8.06 -8.80 2.12
N ASP A 306 9.13 -9.58 1.96
CA ASP A 306 10.39 -9.50 2.73
C ASP A 306 10.17 -9.20 4.23
N VAL A 307 9.39 -10.06 4.90
CA VAL A 307 9.03 -9.89 6.31
C VAL A 307 10.24 -9.85 7.25
N ASP A 308 11.39 -10.34 6.77
CA ASP A 308 12.70 -10.27 7.42
C ASP A 308 13.36 -8.89 7.33
N LEU A 309 13.15 -8.11 6.26
CA LEU A 309 13.75 -6.78 6.11
C LEU A 309 13.11 -5.77 7.06
N VAL A 310 11.80 -5.85 7.24
CA VAL A 310 11.07 -4.98 8.18
C VAL A 310 11.35 -5.38 9.64
N ALA A 311 11.91 -6.57 9.86
CA ALA A 311 12.40 -7.01 11.15
C ALA A 311 13.64 -6.25 11.63
N MET A 312 14.48 -5.77 10.71
CA MET A 312 15.78 -5.22 11.05
C MET A 312 15.70 -3.77 11.56
N GLU A 313 14.77 -2.94 11.06
CA GLU A 313 14.66 -1.52 11.43
C GLU A 313 14.06 -1.27 12.84
N ARG A 314 13.42 -2.28 13.45
CA ARG A 314 12.71 -2.12 14.74
C ARG A 314 13.27 -2.96 15.87
N THR A 315 14.48 -3.50 15.70
CA THR A 315 15.16 -4.25 16.75
C THR A 315 15.72 -3.28 17.80
N MET A 316 14.94 -2.96 18.84
CA MET A 316 15.53 -2.56 20.12
C MET A 316 16.37 -3.74 20.64
N PRO A 317 17.65 -3.54 21.01
CA PRO A 317 18.46 -4.61 21.56
C PRO A 317 17.79 -5.20 22.83
N GLY A 318 17.37 -6.48 22.78
CA GLY A 318 16.86 -7.21 23.95
C GLY A 318 15.40 -7.71 23.88
N MET A 319 14.61 -7.32 22.88
CA MET A 319 13.26 -7.89 22.67
C MET A 319 13.34 -9.02 21.63
N GLY A 320 13.28 -10.27 22.09
CA GLY A 320 13.43 -11.48 21.26
C GLY A 320 12.34 -11.75 20.22
N THR A 321 11.49 -10.78 19.86
CA THR A 321 10.46 -10.92 18.81
C THR A 321 10.29 -9.62 18.02
N ASN A 322 10.21 -9.73 16.69
CA ASN A 322 9.96 -8.63 15.77
C ASN A 322 8.52 -8.06 15.98
N PRO A 323 8.34 -6.77 16.32
CA PRO A 323 7.02 -6.18 16.55
C PRO A 323 6.04 -6.34 15.40
N LEU A 324 6.52 -6.25 14.15
CA LEU A 324 5.65 -6.42 12.98
C LEU A 324 5.17 -7.86 12.83
N LEU A 325 6.06 -8.83 13.06
CA LEU A 325 5.71 -10.25 13.01
C LEU A 325 4.68 -10.61 14.09
N PHE A 326 4.84 -10.08 15.30
CA PHE A 326 3.84 -10.27 16.35
C PHE A 326 2.49 -9.64 15.98
N GLN A 327 2.50 -8.43 15.43
CA GLN A 327 1.29 -7.78 14.93
C GLN A 327 0.64 -8.61 13.82
N LEU A 328 1.40 -9.12 12.85
CA LEU A 328 0.92 -10.00 11.79
C LEU A 328 0.18 -11.20 12.36
N LEU A 329 0.82 -11.92 13.27
CA LEU A 329 0.22 -13.09 13.87
C LEU A 329 -1.05 -12.73 14.66
N ASN A 330 -1.11 -11.56 15.31
CA ASN A 330 -2.32 -11.08 15.97
C ASN A 330 -3.45 -10.77 14.97
N GLU A 331 -3.13 -10.14 13.84
CA GLU A 331 -4.13 -9.85 12.80
C GLU A 331 -4.69 -11.14 12.18
N MET A 332 -3.84 -12.15 12.00
CA MET A 332 -4.24 -13.49 11.56
C MET A 332 -5.13 -14.20 12.61
N ASP A 333 -4.79 -14.05 13.90
CA ASP A 333 -5.57 -14.60 15.02
C ASP A 333 -6.94 -13.92 15.18
N GLY A 334 -7.04 -12.63 14.85
CA GLY A 334 -8.25 -11.85 14.95
C GLY A 334 -9.30 -12.15 13.88
N LEU A 335 -9.00 -13.03 12.92
CA LEU A 335 -9.97 -13.44 11.90
C LEU A 335 -10.98 -14.46 12.45
N SER A 336 -12.25 -14.28 12.07
CA SER A 336 -13.28 -15.30 12.26
C SER A 336 -12.96 -16.55 11.44
N ASP A 337 -13.50 -17.70 11.85
CA ASP A 337 -13.21 -18.97 11.17
C ASP A 337 -13.79 -19.03 9.75
N ASP A 338 -14.87 -18.30 9.48
CA ASP A 338 -15.46 -18.16 8.15
C ASP A 338 -14.82 -17.05 7.30
N ALA A 339 -13.81 -16.35 7.83
CA ALA A 339 -13.16 -15.27 7.10
C ALA A 339 -12.45 -15.79 5.84
N ASP A 340 -12.85 -15.30 4.67
CA ASP A 340 -12.19 -15.58 3.40
C ASP A 340 -11.04 -14.59 3.18
N VAL A 341 -9.96 -14.80 3.92
CA VAL A 341 -8.73 -14.00 3.87
C VAL A 341 -7.50 -14.91 3.75
N VAL A 342 -6.66 -14.65 2.75
CA VAL A 342 -5.39 -15.35 2.56
C VAL A 342 -4.24 -14.40 2.87
N PHE A 343 -3.39 -14.79 3.82
CA PHE A 343 -2.10 -14.13 4.05
C PHE A 343 -1.02 -14.82 3.24
N VAL A 344 -0.30 -14.07 2.41
CA VAL A 344 0.86 -14.54 1.65
C VAL A 344 2.08 -13.80 2.14
N LEU A 345 3.06 -14.54 2.65
CA LEU A 345 4.27 -13.98 3.25
C LEU A 345 5.48 -14.42 2.45
N THR A 346 6.45 -13.53 2.26
CA THR A 346 7.75 -13.91 1.68
C THR A 346 8.89 -13.58 2.63
N THR A 347 9.91 -14.44 2.72
CA THR A 347 11.13 -14.18 3.50
C THR A 347 12.37 -14.73 2.81
N ASN A 348 13.51 -14.08 2.98
CA ASN A 348 14.81 -14.65 2.61
C ASN A 348 15.48 -15.37 3.79
N ARG A 349 14.93 -15.23 5.00
CA ARG A 349 15.50 -15.72 6.26
C ARG A 349 14.44 -16.42 7.12
N VAL A 350 14.21 -17.70 6.85
CA VAL A 350 13.22 -18.50 7.58
C VAL A 350 13.61 -18.73 9.04
N ASP A 351 14.90 -18.81 9.32
CA ASP A 351 15.51 -18.95 10.66
C ASP A 351 15.01 -17.87 11.64
N LEU A 352 14.75 -16.66 11.13
CA LEU A 352 14.26 -15.54 11.95
C LEU A 352 12.76 -15.64 12.27
N LEU A 353 11.98 -16.38 11.49
CA LEU A 353 10.53 -16.51 11.65
C LEU A 353 10.13 -17.75 12.44
N GLU A 354 10.90 -18.84 12.33
CA GLU A 354 10.61 -20.13 12.95
C GLU A 354 10.17 -20.04 14.42
N PRO A 355 10.85 -19.30 15.32
CA PRO A 355 10.46 -19.25 16.73
C PRO A 355 9.05 -18.65 16.93
N ALA A 356 8.70 -17.61 16.17
CA ALA A 356 7.42 -16.94 16.29
C ALA A 356 6.28 -17.77 15.67
N LEU A 357 6.54 -18.43 14.54
CA LEU A 357 5.59 -19.34 13.90
C LEU A 357 5.34 -20.59 14.75
N ALA A 358 6.39 -21.17 15.33
CA ALA A 358 6.28 -22.32 16.23
C ALA A 358 5.46 -22.00 17.49
N ALA A 359 5.55 -20.77 18.01
CA ALA A 359 4.76 -20.33 19.15
C ALA A 359 3.25 -20.20 18.86
N ARG A 360 2.84 -20.16 17.57
CA ARG A 360 1.46 -20.01 17.13
C ARG A 360 1.15 -21.00 15.99
N PRO A 361 0.90 -22.27 16.30
CA PRO A 361 0.61 -23.29 15.29
C PRO A 361 -0.72 -23.03 14.56
N GLY A 362 -0.83 -23.37 13.28
CA GLY A 362 -2.07 -23.25 12.48
C GLY A 362 -2.35 -21.86 11.90
N ARG A 363 -1.34 -20.98 11.84
CA ARG A 363 -1.43 -19.65 11.18
C ARG A 363 -0.81 -19.70 9.79
N ILE A 364 0.30 -20.43 9.67
CA ILE A 364 0.88 -20.84 8.40
C ILE A 364 0.51 -22.29 8.20
N ASP A 365 -0.40 -22.54 7.27
CA ASP A 365 -0.89 -23.87 6.94
C ASP A 365 -0.05 -24.51 5.82
N GLN A 366 0.57 -23.66 5.00
CA GLN A 366 1.45 -24.06 3.91
C GLN A 366 2.70 -23.20 3.93
N ALA A 367 3.86 -23.85 4.06
CA ALA A 367 5.17 -23.25 3.81
C ALA A 367 5.79 -23.96 2.61
N VAL A 368 6.32 -23.19 1.66
CA VAL A 368 6.98 -23.71 0.46
C VAL A 368 8.32 -23.04 0.29
N GLU A 369 9.36 -23.85 0.16
CA GLU A 369 10.70 -23.37 -0.16
C GLU A 369 10.77 -23.04 -1.65
N VAL A 370 11.04 -21.79 -1.97
CA VAL A 370 11.41 -21.32 -3.31
C VAL A 370 12.93 -21.28 -3.37
N GLY A 371 13.51 -22.47 -3.51
CA GLY A 371 14.95 -22.72 -3.50
C GLY A 371 15.67 -22.34 -4.80
N LEU A 372 16.93 -22.77 -4.91
CA LEU A 372 17.67 -22.67 -6.17
C LEU A 372 17.06 -23.61 -7.22
N PRO A 373 16.95 -23.19 -8.49
CA PRO A 373 16.38 -24.01 -9.55
C PRO A 373 17.21 -25.28 -9.79
N ASP A 374 16.52 -26.43 -9.85
CA ASP A 374 17.09 -27.69 -10.33
C ASP A 374 17.37 -27.66 -11.85
N GLY A 375 17.93 -28.74 -12.40
CA GLY A 375 18.29 -28.79 -13.83
C GLY A 375 17.09 -28.56 -14.77
N ASP A 376 15.92 -29.14 -14.46
CA ASP A 376 14.69 -28.93 -15.23
C ASP A 376 14.22 -27.48 -15.16
N CYS A 377 14.21 -26.90 -13.97
CA CYS A 377 13.87 -25.50 -13.75
C CYS A 377 14.84 -24.57 -14.50
N ARG A 378 16.15 -24.84 -14.50
CA ARG A 378 17.12 -24.02 -15.25
C ARG A 378 16.89 -24.09 -16.76
N ALA A 379 16.60 -25.28 -17.30
CA ALA A 379 16.24 -25.43 -18.71
C ALA A 379 14.98 -24.62 -19.06
N ARG A 380 13.94 -24.70 -18.23
CA ARG A 380 12.69 -23.93 -18.40
C ARG A 380 12.90 -22.43 -18.24
N LEU A 381 13.77 -21.98 -17.35
CA LEU A 381 14.13 -20.57 -17.19
C LEU A 381 14.86 -20.02 -18.42
N LEU A 382 15.80 -20.79 -18.98
CA LEU A 382 16.48 -20.41 -20.21
C LEU A 382 15.50 -20.31 -21.38
N ASP A 383 14.63 -21.30 -21.58
CA ASP A 383 13.56 -21.24 -22.59
C ASP A 383 12.65 -20.03 -22.40
N LEU A 384 12.22 -19.77 -21.15
CA LEU A 384 11.37 -18.64 -20.81
C LEU A 384 12.01 -17.30 -21.18
N TYR A 385 13.28 -17.08 -20.83
CA TYR A 385 13.95 -15.80 -21.06
C TYR A 385 14.45 -15.63 -22.50
N LEU A 386 14.73 -16.73 -23.22
CA LEU A 386 15.10 -16.68 -24.64
C LEU A 386 13.88 -16.54 -25.56
N ARG A 387 12.67 -16.83 -25.09
CA ARG A 387 11.43 -16.71 -25.87
C ARG A 387 11.23 -15.34 -26.52
N ASP A 388 11.63 -14.27 -25.83
CA ASP A 388 11.48 -12.88 -26.28
C ASP A 388 12.74 -12.35 -27.00
N THR A 389 13.70 -13.21 -27.35
CA THR A 389 14.92 -12.86 -28.08
C THR A 389 14.95 -13.52 -29.46
N ASP A 390 15.87 -13.08 -30.33
CA ASP A 390 16.11 -13.70 -31.64
C ASP A 390 17.11 -14.87 -31.48
N PHE A 391 16.77 -15.85 -30.63
CA PHE A 391 17.62 -17.01 -30.37
C PHE A 391 17.54 -18.03 -31.50
N ASP A 392 18.70 -18.53 -31.93
CA ASP A 392 18.82 -19.46 -33.08
C ASP A 392 18.33 -20.89 -32.81
N GLY A 393 17.97 -21.21 -31.56
CA GLY A 393 17.49 -22.53 -31.17
C GLY A 393 18.60 -23.56 -30.94
N GLY A 394 19.83 -23.13 -30.65
CA GLY A 394 20.95 -24.02 -30.31
C GLY A 394 20.74 -24.86 -29.03
N ASP A 395 21.57 -25.89 -28.86
CA ASP A 395 21.51 -26.80 -27.70
C ASP A 395 21.97 -26.12 -26.41
N LEU A 396 21.11 -26.10 -25.40
CA LEU A 396 21.33 -25.48 -24.10
C LEU A 396 21.78 -26.47 -23.01
N THR A 397 21.93 -27.76 -23.34
CA THR A 397 22.25 -28.82 -22.35
C THR A 397 23.52 -28.48 -21.56
N GLY A 398 24.60 -28.07 -22.24
CA GLY A 398 25.85 -27.69 -21.58
C GLY A 398 25.70 -26.47 -20.67
N LEU A 399 24.83 -25.52 -21.04
CA LEU A 399 24.57 -24.32 -20.24
C LEU A 399 23.77 -24.63 -18.98
N VAL A 400 22.81 -25.58 -19.06
CA VAL A 400 22.03 -26.06 -17.91
C VAL A 400 22.94 -26.70 -16.86
N ASP A 401 23.93 -27.49 -17.30
CA ASP A 401 24.92 -28.11 -16.43
C ASP A 401 25.87 -27.06 -15.82
N ALA A 402 26.38 -26.14 -16.65
CA ALA A 402 27.31 -25.08 -16.21
C ALA A 402 26.69 -24.04 -15.27
N THR A 403 25.37 -23.98 -15.18
CA THR A 403 24.61 -23.06 -14.30
C THR A 403 24.10 -23.71 -13.02
N GLU A 404 24.66 -24.86 -12.61
CA GLU A 404 24.31 -25.47 -11.33
C GLU A 404 24.50 -24.51 -10.13
N GLY A 405 23.51 -24.46 -9.23
CA GLY A 405 23.58 -23.68 -8.01
C GLY A 405 23.37 -22.16 -8.17
N VAL A 406 23.04 -21.67 -9.37
CA VAL A 406 22.72 -20.25 -9.59
C VAL A 406 21.24 -19.96 -9.32
N THR A 407 20.89 -18.69 -9.11
CA THR A 407 19.49 -18.24 -8.90
C THR A 407 18.73 -18.06 -10.21
N ALA A 408 17.40 -17.97 -10.15
CA ALA A 408 16.59 -17.62 -11.32
C ALA A 408 16.95 -16.22 -11.88
N SER A 409 17.26 -15.26 -11.00
CA SER A 409 17.74 -13.94 -11.40
C SER A 409 19.09 -13.97 -12.12
N PHE A 410 19.97 -14.91 -11.79
CA PHE A 410 21.22 -15.11 -12.52
C PHE A 410 20.96 -15.55 -13.96
N VAL A 411 20.06 -16.53 -14.16
CA VAL A 411 19.69 -16.99 -15.52
C VAL A 411 19.09 -15.85 -16.36
N LYS A 412 18.25 -15.02 -15.74
CA LYS A 412 17.71 -13.81 -16.40
C LYS A 412 18.82 -12.84 -16.82
N GLU A 413 19.77 -12.58 -15.93
CA GLU A 413 20.91 -11.70 -16.19
C GLU A 413 21.85 -12.27 -17.26
N LEU A 414 22.06 -13.59 -17.26
CA LEU A 414 22.82 -14.31 -18.27
C LEU A 414 22.26 -14.07 -19.67
N VAL A 415 20.95 -14.28 -19.86
CA VAL A 415 20.30 -14.03 -21.16
C VAL A 415 20.39 -12.55 -21.54
N ARG A 416 20.16 -11.64 -20.58
CA ARG A 416 20.29 -10.19 -20.82
C ARG A 416 21.70 -9.81 -21.29
N ARG A 417 22.74 -10.40 -20.71
CA ARG A 417 24.14 -10.18 -21.13
C ARG A 417 24.45 -10.80 -22.47
N ALA A 418 23.93 -11.98 -22.77
CA ALA A 418 24.10 -12.60 -24.09
C ALA A 418 23.52 -11.71 -25.21
N VAL A 419 22.36 -11.10 -24.98
CA VAL A 419 21.77 -10.09 -25.89
C VAL A 419 22.70 -8.87 -26.05
N LEU A 420 23.32 -8.40 -24.96
CA LEU A 420 24.27 -7.29 -25.01
C LEU A 420 25.53 -7.63 -25.81
N VAL A 421 26.11 -8.82 -25.60
CA VAL A 421 27.27 -9.31 -26.37
C VAL A 421 26.93 -9.34 -27.86
N ALA A 422 25.80 -9.96 -28.22
CA ALA A 422 25.32 -10.04 -29.59
C ALA A 422 25.10 -8.65 -30.22
N ALA A 423 24.58 -7.68 -29.46
CA ALA A 423 24.38 -6.31 -29.92
C ALA A 423 25.71 -5.58 -30.17
N LEU A 424 26.70 -5.75 -29.30
CA LEU A 424 28.00 -5.10 -29.42
C LEU A 424 28.82 -5.65 -30.61
N GLU A 425 28.65 -6.92 -30.96
CA GLU A 425 29.31 -7.54 -32.11
C GLU A 425 28.79 -7.04 -33.47
N ARG A 426 27.53 -6.57 -33.54
CA ARG A 426 26.92 -6.05 -34.78
C ARG A 426 27.53 -4.73 -35.29
N GLY A 427 28.33 -4.03 -34.49
CA GLY A 427 28.97 -2.76 -34.91
C GLY A 427 28.04 -1.53 -34.83
N ARG A 428 28.55 -0.36 -35.26
CA ARG A 428 28.00 0.98 -34.94
C ARG A 428 26.81 1.47 -35.81
N GLU A 429 26.24 0.65 -36.68
CA GLU A 429 25.06 1.08 -37.43
C GLU A 429 23.82 0.96 -36.54
N PRO A 430 23.06 2.05 -36.32
CA PRO A 430 21.84 1.98 -35.51
C PRO A 430 20.79 1.15 -36.27
N ASP A 431 20.63 -0.10 -35.82
CA ASP A 431 19.55 -1.00 -36.21
C ASP A 431 18.67 -1.25 -34.97
N ASP A 432 17.39 -0.94 -35.10
CA ASP A 432 16.39 -1.14 -34.04
C ASP A 432 15.86 -2.60 -33.99
N SER A 433 16.47 -3.52 -34.76
CA SER A 433 16.13 -4.95 -34.72
C SER A 433 16.80 -5.71 -33.57
N SER A 434 16.16 -6.77 -33.09
CA SER A 434 16.72 -7.65 -32.06
C SER A 434 18.01 -8.33 -32.56
N PRO A 435 19.09 -8.38 -31.76
CA PRO A 435 20.32 -9.08 -32.11
C PRO A 435 20.14 -10.61 -32.10
N PRO A 436 20.75 -11.36 -33.05
CA PRO A 436 20.58 -12.79 -33.13
C PRO A 436 21.41 -13.41 -32.00
N VAL A 437 20.75 -14.07 -31.07
CA VAL A 437 21.41 -14.68 -29.92
C VAL A 437 21.79 -16.10 -30.31
N THR A 438 23.03 -16.48 -30.03
CA THR A 438 23.56 -17.83 -30.26
C THR A 438 24.03 -18.42 -28.94
N VAL A 439 24.26 -19.74 -28.90
CA VAL A 439 24.87 -20.39 -27.73
C VAL A 439 26.24 -19.80 -27.39
N ALA A 440 27.03 -19.38 -28.39
CA ALA A 440 28.33 -18.75 -28.15
C ALA A 440 28.21 -17.41 -27.39
N HIS A 441 27.17 -16.62 -27.65
CA HIS A 441 26.90 -15.39 -26.88
C HIS A 441 26.51 -15.71 -25.44
N LEU A 442 25.76 -16.79 -25.21
CA LEU A 442 25.40 -17.27 -23.86
C LEU A 442 26.64 -17.76 -23.10
N ASP A 443 27.50 -18.55 -23.74
CA ASP A 443 28.74 -19.03 -23.14
C ASP A 443 29.68 -17.87 -22.78
N SER A 444 29.84 -16.89 -23.68
CA SER A 444 30.63 -15.68 -23.42
C SER A 444 30.07 -14.88 -22.23
N ALA A 445 28.74 -14.72 -22.17
CA ALA A 445 28.09 -14.01 -21.08
C ALA A 445 28.22 -14.75 -19.73
N LEU A 446 28.20 -16.09 -19.76
CA LEU A 446 28.42 -16.92 -18.58
C LEU A 446 29.85 -16.78 -18.06
N ASP A 447 30.84 -16.82 -18.95
CA ASP A 447 32.24 -16.64 -18.59
C ASP A 447 32.47 -15.27 -17.93
N ASP A 448 31.91 -14.20 -18.51
CA ASP A 448 31.95 -12.86 -17.93
C ASP A 448 31.28 -12.76 -16.56
N LEU A 449 30.16 -13.46 -16.36
CA LEU A 449 29.45 -13.52 -15.08
C LEU A 449 30.30 -14.21 -14.00
N LEU A 450 30.88 -15.37 -14.33
CA LEU A 450 31.60 -16.22 -13.40
C LEU A 450 33.03 -15.77 -13.14
N HIS A 451 33.71 -15.14 -14.11
CA HIS A 451 35.14 -14.82 -14.02
C HIS A 451 35.44 -13.32 -13.96
N HIS A 452 34.56 -12.46 -14.50
CA HIS A 452 34.83 -11.00 -14.60
C HIS A 452 33.92 -10.10 -13.77
N SER A 453 32.86 -10.64 -13.17
CA SER A 453 31.98 -9.85 -12.27
C SER A 453 32.60 -9.68 -10.88
N ALA A 454 32.46 -8.49 -10.28
CA ALA A 454 32.95 -8.24 -8.92
C ALA A 454 32.32 -9.22 -7.90
N PRO A 455 33.02 -9.63 -6.82
CA PRO A 455 32.51 -10.59 -5.84
C PRO A 455 31.15 -10.21 -5.25
N ILE A 456 30.88 -8.90 -5.09
CA ILE A 456 29.59 -8.39 -4.61
C ILE A 456 28.45 -8.63 -5.61
N LEU A 457 28.73 -8.54 -6.92
CA LEU A 457 27.76 -8.81 -7.98
C LEU A 457 27.46 -10.32 -8.06
N ARG A 458 28.48 -11.16 -7.90
CA ARG A 458 28.32 -12.63 -7.84
C ARG A 458 27.45 -13.05 -6.66
N SER A 459 27.73 -12.50 -5.47
CA SER A 459 26.93 -12.73 -4.26
C SER A 459 25.49 -12.23 -4.42
N SER A 460 25.27 -11.03 -5.00
CA SER A 460 23.92 -10.50 -5.25
C SER A 460 23.14 -11.27 -6.31
N LEU A 461 23.82 -11.97 -7.22
CA LEU A 461 23.22 -12.86 -8.21
C LEU A 461 23.14 -14.32 -7.70
N GLY A 462 23.57 -14.57 -6.46
CA GLY A 462 23.47 -15.87 -5.79
C GLY A 462 24.46 -16.93 -6.28
N VAL A 463 25.63 -16.54 -6.80
CA VAL A 463 26.74 -17.46 -7.06
C VAL A 463 27.46 -17.78 -5.75
N ASN A 464 27.54 -19.06 -5.40
CA ASN A 464 28.16 -19.50 -4.15
C ASN A 464 29.69 -19.32 -4.20
N PRO A 465 30.33 -18.62 -3.23
CA PRO A 465 31.78 -18.34 -3.28
C PRO A 465 32.68 -19.57 -3.34
N GLY A 466 32.19 -20.75 -2.91
CA GLY A 466 32.97 -21.98 -2.83
C GLY A 466 32.99 -22.84 -4.10
N ALA A 467 32.34 -22.43 -5.20
CA ALA A 467 32.25 -23.24 -6.41
C ALA A 467 33.48 -23.14 -7.34
N THR A 468 34.42 -22.21 -7.08
CA THR A 468 35.57 -21.96 -7.97
C THR A 468 36.94 -22.05 -7.31
N ASP A 469 37.05 -22.46 -6.04
CA ASP A 469 38.35 -22.56 -5.37
C ASP A 469 39.09 -23.86 -5.75
N GLY A 470 39.64 -23.82 -6.97
CA GLY A 470 40.53 -24.81 -7.54
C GLY A 470 41.57 -24.16 -8.46
N ALA A 471 42.11 -22.99 -8.11
CA ALA A 471 43.28 -22.41 -8.78
C ALA A 471 44.09 -21.51 -7.84
N ASP A 472 45.41 -21.69 -7.88
CA ASP A 472 46.45 -21.14 -7.01
C ASP A 472 46.28 -19.68 -6.54
N HIS A 473 46.40 -19.48 -5.22
CA HIS A 473 46.64 -18.18 -4.62
C HIS A 473 48.04 -17.65 -4.95
N ALA A 474 48.15 -16.79 -5.95
CA ALA A 474 49.27 -15.87 -6.07
C ALA A 474 48.98 -14.60 -5.25
N VAL A 475 49.77 -14.41 -4.19
CA VAL A 475 49.80 -13.18 -3.38
C VAL A 475 50.23 -12.01 -4.27
N VAL A 476 49.39 -10.97 -4.39
CA VAL A 476 49.76 -9.69 -4.99
C VAL A 476 49.72 -8.61 -3.90
N GLU A 477 50.87 -7.99 -3.67
CA GLU A 477 51.07 -6.89 -2.71
C GLU A 477 50.36 -5.58 -3.12
N PRO A 478 50.03 -4.70 -2.16
CA PRO A 478 49.29 -3.47 -2.42
C PRO A 478 50.22 -2.37 -2.96
N GLY A 479 50.21 -2.17 -4.28
CA GLY A 479 50.84 -1.03 -4.97
C GLY A 479 49.79 -0.08 -5.53
N GLY A 480 49.78 1.17 -5.04
CA GLY A 480 48.78 2.18 -5.39
C GLY A 480 48.97 2.92 -6.71
N TRP A 481 48.19 4.00 -6.79
CA TRP A 481 48.17 5.14 -7.73
C TRP A 481 47.13 5.10 -8.87
N PHE A 482 46.08 5.89 -8.63
CA PHE A 482 45.17 6.46 -9.62
C PHE A 482 45.93 7.37 -10.61
N ALA A 483 45.62 7.27 -11.90
CA ALA A 483 45.93 8.31 -12.89
C ALA A 483 44.66 9.10 -13.21
N TYR A 484 44.64 10.36 -12.76
CA TYR A 484 43.61 11.36 -13.06
C TYR A 484 43.97 12.03 -14.39
N ALA A 485 43.08 12.04 -15.38
CA ALA A 485 43.23 12.91 -16.55
C ALA A 485 42.81 14.35 -16.16
N PRO A 486 43.65 15.37 -16.41
CA PRO A 486 43.34 16.74 -15.99
C PRO A 486 42.21 17.34 -16.84
N ASN A 487 41.24 17.88 -16.11
CA ASN A 487 40.15 18.71 -16.59
C ASN A 487 40.72 20.00 -17.24
N THR A 488 40.71 20.11 -18.56
CA THR A 488 40.97 21.39 -19.23
C THR A 488 39.70 22.23 -19.20
N GLY A 489 39.76 23.31 -18.43
CA GLY A 489 38.63 24.15 -18.06
C GLY A 489 37.90 24.83 -19.21
N GLN A 490 36.63 25.15 -18.91
CA GLN A 490 35.82 26.12 -19.61
C GLN A 490 36.47 27.52 -19.56
N THR A 491 36.46 28.20 -20.70
CA THR A 491 36.18 29.65 -20.76
C THR A 491 35.30 29.94 -21.98
N PHE A 492 34.10 30.45 -21.75
CA PHE A 492 33.30 31.15 -22.76
C PHE A 492 33.96 32.50 -23.09
N PRO A 493 33.81 32.99 -24.33
CA PRO A 493 33.58 34.42 -24.48
C PRO A 493 32.51 34.78 -25.53
N GLY A 494 31.74 35.82 -25.23
CA GLY A 494 31.07 36.69 -26.21
C GLY A 494 29.56 36.56 -26.29
#